data_AF-A0A5J4TVQ6-F1
#
_entry.id   AF-A0A5J4TVQ6-F1
#
_cell.length_a   1.000
_cell.length_b   1.000
_cell.length_c   1.000
_cell.angle_alpha   90.00
_cell.angle_beta   90.00
_cell.angle_gamma   90.00
#
_symmetry.space_group_name_H-M   'P 1'
#
loop_
_entity.id
_entity.type
_entity.pdbx_description
1 polymer ?
#
loop_
_entity_poly.entity_id
_entity_poly.type
_entity_poly.pdbx_seq_one_letter_code
_entity_poly.pdbx_strand_id
1 'polypeptide(L)'
;SCICTTVNHPVGCRCPDSVEQLVDITAAQCPCRAINDPRQGTLCPRYCTEEVHPPECICNEFMYNSFTPNNCNFSKVCDNNNEPKNCQPLCNASSSNPETCICNENYSPSGCRCAQGEYLTGLPNTTCQCVEGDVRAGTGVCPSLCTISEHPQDCTCPIDDEQFSLEQCRATKTCTSGNSPQNYRPLGCSLGQCTAVDQNYGCICTSTFHPPICTCPTVLEELQVLDIAVCPCVEKDKRNLCPANCTSSNYQTNDCLCNSDDQSYDLQVCRKAKICTSQNIPEGCTPNCQAGEFPETHNCVCAGSDLAVMKLVVHLHNNRIVFAFLVLIKVDVPVLKNLTHNHVHVRISKMLTYQLTNVMHQKSALHLIGLQDVQIIAQLILI
;
A
#
# COMPACT_ATOMS: atom_id res chain seq x y z
N SER A 1 16.34 -4.56 -35.06
CA SER A 1 16.49 -5.12 -33.70
C SER A 1 15.18 -5.81 -33.35
N CYS A 2 15.20 -7.12 -33.07
CA CYS A 2 14.02 -7.90 -32.66
C CYS A 2 13.89 -7.93 -31.14
N ILE A 3 12.68 -8.10 -30.62
CA ILE A 3 12.42 -8.26 -29.18
C ILE A 3 12.41 -9.75 -28.83
N CYS A 4 13.06 -10.13 -27.73
CA CYS A 4 13.04 -11.51 -27.23
C CYS A 4 11.61 -11.91 -26.83
N THR A 5 11.23 -13.15 -27.11
CA THR A 5 9.96 -13.76 -26.71
C THR A 5 10.22 -15.10 -26.03
N THR A 6 9.23 -15.61 -25.28
CA THR A 6 9.32 -16.91 -24.60
C THR A 6 9.69 -18.05 -25.57
N VAL A 7 9.21 -17.98 -26.81
CA VAL A 7 9.45 -18.98 -27.87
C VAL A 7 10.63 -18.67 -28.79
N ASN A 8 11.07 -17.41 -28.89
CA ASN A 8 12.13 -17.01 -29.81
C ASN A 8 12.97 -15.86 -29.24
N HIS A 9 14.20 -16.18 -28.84
CA HIS A 9 15.12 -15.25 -28.18
C HIS A 9 16.57 -15.50 -28.66
N PRO A 10 16.91 -15.15 -29.91
CA PRO A 10 18.25 -15.36 -30.48
C PRO A 10 19.28 -14.37 -29.91
N VAL A 11 20.58 -14.70 -29.98
CA VAL A 11 21.66 -13.85 -29.42
C VAL A 11 21.58 -12.43 -29.97
N GLY A 12 21.50 -11.45 -29.08
CA GLY A 12 21.41 -10.03 -29.44
C GLY A 12 20.00 -9.47 -29.64
N CYS A 13 18.94 -10.21 -29.29
CA CYS A 13 17.59 -9.64 -29.20
C CYS A 13 17.48 -8.62 -28.06
N ARG A 14 16.60 -7.62 -28.22
CA ARG A 14 16.27 -6.64 -27.17
C ARG A 14 15.30 -7.29 -26.17
N CYS A 15 15.55 -7.13 -24.89
CA CYS A 15 14.64 -7.66 -23.87
C CYS A 15 13.28 -6.95 -23.87
N PRO A 16 12.19 -7.68 -23.59
CA PRO A 16 10.88 -7.08 -23.43
C PRO A 16 10.82 -6.16 -22.21
N ASP A 17 9.97 -5.13 -22.31
CA ASP A 17 9.82 -4.10 -21.28
C ASP A 17 8.82 -4.54 -20.17
N SER A 18 7.86 -5.40 -20.51
CA SER A 18 6.94 -6.06 -19.56
C SER A 18 7.65 -7.21 -18.84
N VAL A 19 7.44 -7.31 -17.52
CA VAL A 19 8.07 -8.35 -16.70
C VAL A 19 7.51 -9.73 -17.04
N GLU A 20 6.20 -9.83 -17.30
CA GLU A 20 5.48 -11.07 -17.63
C GLU A 20 6.03 -11.74 -18.90
N GLN A 21 6.60 -10.95 -19.83
CA GLN A 21 7.19 -11.45 -21.07
C GLN A 21 8.61 -12.00 -20.90
N LEU A 22 9.21 -11.87 -19.72
CA LEU A 22 10.53 -12.43 -19.42
C LEU A 22 10.48 -13.91 -19.04
N VAL A 23 9.31 -14.47 -18.71
CA VAL A 23 9.15 -15.88 -18.34
C VAL A 23 9.81 -16.79 -19.41
N ASP A 24 10.56 -17.80 -18.97
CA ASP A 24 11.32 -18.75 -19.79
C ASP A 24 12.46 -18.17 -20.67
N ILE A 25 12.71 -16.86 -20.63
CA ILE A 25 13.89 -16.26 -21.29
C ILE A 25 15.09 -16.40 -20.35
N THR A 26 16.20 -16.98 -20.81
CA THR A 26 17.37 -17.18 -19.94
C THR A 26 18.05 -15.87 -19.51
N ALA A 27 18.73 -15.89 -18.36
CA ALA A 27 19.48 -14.74 -17.84
C ALA A 27 20.65 -14.32 -18.76
N ALA A 28 21.20 -15.26 -19.54
CA ALA A 28 22.23 -14.98 -20.55
C ALA A 28 21.69 -14.13 -21.71
N GLN A 29 20.42 -14.32 -22.04
CA GLN A 29 19.75 -13.61 -23.12
C GLN A 29 19.21 -12.26 -22.69
N CYS A 30 18.58 -12.25 -21.52
CA CYS A 30 18.06 -11.06 -20.89
C CYS A 30 18.50 -11.00 -19.44
N PRO A 31 19.36 -10.02 -19.06
CA PRO A 31 19.79 -9.84 -17.69
C PRO A 31 18.60 -9.82 -16.74
N CYS A 32 18.79 -10.39 -15.55
CA CYS A 32 17.78 -10.38 -14.51
C CYS A 32 17.45 -8.94 -14.10
N ARG A 33 16.16 -8.65 -13.96
CA ARG A 33 15.71 -7.36 -13.43
C ARG A 33 15.88 -7.30 -11.93
N ALA A 34 16.28 -6.11 -11.46
CA ALA A 34 16.51 -5.85 -10.05
C ALA A 34 15.23 -5.94 -9.18
N ILE A 35 14.04 -5.80 -9.76
CA ILE A 35 12.77 -5.82 -9.02
C ILE A 35 11.74 -6.59 -9.87
N ASN A 36 10.97 -7.47 -9.22
CA ASN A 36 9.86 -8.23 -9.81
C ASN A 36 10.23 -8.94 -11.13
N ASP A 37 11.42 -9.55 -11.22
CA ASP A 37 11.72 -10.44 -12.34
C ASP A 37 10.98 -11.77 -12.12
N PRO A 38 10.05 -12.18 -13.00
CA PRO A 38 9.27 -13.40 -12.77
C PRO A 38 10.11 -14.68 -12.84
N ARG A 39 11.38 -14.57 -13.24
CA ARG A 39 12.32 -15.70 -13.30
C ARG A 39 13.11 -15.88 -11.99
N GLN A 40 12.86 -15.09 -10.96
CA GLN A 40 13.54 -15.22 -9.67
C GLN A 40 13.33 -16.61 -9.07
N GLY A 41 14.42 -17.24 -8.61
CA GLY A 41 14.39 -18.59 -8.03
C GLY A 41 14.49 -19.72 -9.04
N THR A 42 14.34 -19.45 -10.34
CA THR A 42 14.47 -20.46 -11.39
C THR A 42 15.64 -20.15 -12.32
N LEU A 43 15.50 -19.15 -13.20
CA LEU A 43 16.55 -18.74 -14.15
C LEU A 43 17.35 -17.53 -13.66
N CYS A 44 16.79 -16.78 -12.71
CA CYS A 44 17.42 -15.63 -12.08
C CYS A 44 17.65 -15.91 -10.59
N PRO A 45 18.77 -15.45 -10.01
CA PRO A 45 19.01 -15.57 -8.58
C PRO A 45 17.88 -14.90 -7.77
N ARG A 46 17.49 -15.52 -6.65
CA ARG A 46 16.54 -14.91 -5.72
C ARG A 46 17.18 -13.68 -5.08
N TYR A 47 16.42 -12.61 -4.87
CA TYR A 47 16.87 -11.54 -3.98
C TYR A 47 16.52 -11.91 -2.54
N CYS A 48 17.43 -11.60 -1.62
CA CYS A 48 17.18 -11.85 -0.22
C CYS A 48 16.08 -10.90 0.30
N THR A 49 15.13 -11.46 1.04
CA THR A 49 14.18 -10.70 1.83
C THR A 49 14.45 -10.97 3.32
N GLU A 50 13.81 -10.20 4.21
CA GLU A 50 13.90 -10.45 5.65
C GLU A 50 13.39 -11.85 6.05
N GLU A 51 12.53 -12.45 5.23
CA GLU A 51 11.88 -13.73 5.51
C GLU A 51 12.55 -14.90 4.79
N VAL A 52 12.96 -14.67 3.54
CA VAL A 52 13.53 -15.68 2.65
C VAL A 52 14.89 -15.19 2.19
N HIS A 53 15.93 -15.75 2.78
CA HIS A 53 17.29 -15.38 2.48
C HIS A 53 18.22 -16.62 2.47
N PRO A 54 17.98 -17.58 1.56
CA PRO A 54 18.84 -18.74 1.42
C PRO A 54 20.28 -18.33 1.06
N PRO A 55 21.29 -19.21 1.26
CA PRO A 55 22.70 -18.87 1.07
C PRO A 55 23.03 -18.20 -0.27
N GLU A 56 22.38 -18.63 -1.33
CA GLU A 56 22.58 -18.20 -2.71
C GLU A 56 21.80 -16.95 -3.14
N CYS A 57 20.89 -16.44 -2.29
CA CYS A 57 20.16 -15.21 -2.64
C CYS A 57 21.11 -14.00 -2.73
N ILE A 58 20.78 -13.05 -3.60
CA ILE A 58 21.57 -11.83 -3.84
C ILE A 58 21.07 -10.69 -2.95
N CYS A 59 22.02 -10.02 -2.29
CA CYS A 59 21.76 -8.76 -1.58
C CYS A 59 21.70 -7.60 -2.57
N ASN A 60 20.52 -7.01 -2.75
CA ASN A 60 20.27 -5.97 -3.76
C ASN A 60 20.22 -4.56 -3.14
N GLU A 61 20.87 -3.59 -3.77
CA GLU A 61 20.92 -2.18 -3.35
C GLU A 61 19.66 -1.37 -3.68
N PHE A 62 18.77 -1.88 -4.54
CA PHE A 62 17.63 -1.13 -5.08
C PHE A 62 16.27 -1.51 -4.49
N MET A 63 16.20 -2.43 -3.51
CA MET A 63 14.94 -2.69 -2.80
C MET A 63 14.78 -1.70 -1.64
N TYR A 64 13.75 -0.87 -1.71
CA TYR A 64 13.29 0.00 -0.62
C TYR A 64 12.54 -0.82 0.46
N ASN A 65 13.16 -1.89 0.97
CA ASN A 65 12.62 -2.70 2.07
C ASN A 65 13.43 -2.46 3.38
N SER A 66 12.93 -3.00 4.50
CA SER A 66 13.61 -3.03 5.80
C SER A 66 14.94 -3.78 5.78
N PHE A 67 15.19 -4.61 4.75
CA PHE A 67 16.34 -5.48 4.64
C PHE A 67 17.45 -4.87 3.78
N THR A 68 18.10 -3.85 4.35
CA THR A 68 19.20 -3.14 3.68
C THR A 68 20.32 -4.08 3.20
N PRO A 69 21.08 -3.73 2.16
CA PRO A 69 22.22 -4.53 1.68
C PRO A 69 23.21 -4.89 2.79
N ASN A 70 23.43 -3.98 3.73
CA ASN A 70 24.28 -4.24 4.89
C ASN A 70 23.70 -5.31 5.80
N ASN A 71 22.42 -5.22 6.16
CA ASN A 71 21.75 -6.24 6.98
C ASN A 71 21.69 -7.59 6.25
N CYS A 72 21.51 -7.56 4.94
CA CYS A 72 21.54 -8.73 4.08
C CYS A 72 22.91 -9.39 4.10
N ASN A 73 23.97 -8.67 3.78
CA ASN A 73 25.33 -9.21 3.81
C ASN A 73 25.69 -9.71 5.21
N PHE A 74 25.26 -9.01 6.26
CA PHE A 74 25.47 -9.40 7.65
C PHE A 74 24.76 -10.72 8.04
N SER A 75 23.76 -11.16 7.27
CA SER A 75 23.11 -12.47 7.43
C SER A 75 23.81 -13.61 6.68
N LYS A 76 24.79 -13.29 5.82
CA LYS A 76 25.52 -14.25 5.00
C LYS A 76 26.76 -14.77 5.71
N VAL A 77 27.11 -16.02 5.39
CA VAL A 77 28.38 -16.62 5.79
C VAL A 77 29.50 -16.11 4.89
N CYS A 78 30.62 -15.70 5.48
CA CYS A 78 31.81 -15.30 4.73
C CYS A 78 32.48 -16.48 4.02
N ASP A 79 32.98 -16.23 2.81
CA ASP A 79 33.95 -17.10 2.17
C ASP A 79 35.40 -16.84 2.69
N ASN A 80 36.38 -17.54 2.12
CA ASN A 80 37.79 -17.38 2.48
C ASN A 80 38.37 -15.99 2.13
N ASN A 81 37.71 -15.24 1.25
CA ASN A 81 38.09 -13.89 0.84
C ASN A 81 37.31 -12.80 1.59
N ASN A 82 36.50 -13.16 2.58
CA ASN A 82 35.63 -12.26 3.33
C ASN A 82 34.58 -11.56 2.44
N GLU A 83 34.06 -12.31 1.46
CA GLU A 83 32.93 -11.93 0.63
C GLU A 83 31.64 -12.68 1.06
N PRO A 84 30.47 -12.02 0.99
CA PRO A 84 30.25 -10.61 0.63
C PRO A 84 30.74 -9.64 1.72
N LYS A 85 31.05 -8.39 1.36
CA LYS A 85 31.52 -7.39 2.34
C LYS A 85 30.54 -7.27 3.51
N ASN A 86 31.06 -7.26 4.74
CA ASN A 86 30.29 -7.23 6.00
C ASN A 86 29.52 -8.53 6.32
N CYS A 87 29.88 -9.67 5.69
CA CYS A 87 29.44 -11.00 6.10
C CYS A 87 29.90 -11.38 7.52
N GLN A 88 29.38 -12.48 8.05
CA GLN A 88 29.77 -13.04 9.33
C GLN A 88 30.47 -14.41 9.12
N PRO A 89 31.58 -14.70 9.82
CA PRO A 89 32.23 -16.00 9.74
C PRO A 89 31.41 -17.08 10.47
N LEU A 90 31.69 -18.35 10.19
CA LEU A 90 31.18 -19.44 11.01
C LEU A 90 31.75 -19.37 12.43
N CYS A 91 30.92 -19.65 13.43
CA CYS A 91 31.36 -19.70 14.81
C CYS A 91 32.37 -20.84 15.02
N ASN A 92 33.35 -20.60 15.90
CA ASN A 92 34.35 -21.56 16.32
C ASN A 92 34.69 -21.37 17.82
N ALA A 93 35.57 -22.22 18.36
CA ALA A 93 35.95 -22.16 19.78
C ALA A 93 36.59 -20.82 20.22
N SER A 94 37.05 -19.98 19.29
CA SER A 94 37.60 -18.65 19.55
C SER A 94 36.56 -17.52 19.42
N SER A 95 35.32 -17.82 19.03
CA SER A 95 34.22 -16.86 18.96
C SER A 95 33.80 -16.43 20.36
N SER A 96 34.41 -15.34 20.85
CA SER A 96 34.12 -14.73 22.16
C SER A 96 32.81 -13.95 22.19
N ASN A 97 32.37 -13.45 21.05
CA ASN A 97 31.06 -12.80 20.87
C ASN A 97 30.18 -13.66 19.94
N PRO A 98 29.19 -14.40 20.47
CA PRO A 98 28.29 -15.24 19.67
C PRO A 98 27.54 -14.45 18.59
N GLU A 99 27.18 -13.19 18.84
CA GLU A 99 26.36 -12.39 17.91
C GLU A 99 27.08 -12.02 16.60
N THR A 100 28.40 -12.22 16.55
CA THR A 100 29.23 -11.86 15.39
C THR A 100 29.65 -13.06 14.55
N CYS A 101 28.96 -14.20 14.68
CA CYS A 101 29.24 -15.39 13.91
C CYS A 101 27.97 -16.19 13.61
N ILE A 102 28.04 -17.00 12.56
CA ILE A 102 26.95 -17.88 12.14
C ILE A 102 27.10 -19.25 12.82
N CYS A 103 26.03 -19.70 13.47
CA CYS A 103 25.92 -21.03 14.06
C CYS A 103 26.19 -22.10 13.00
N ASN A 104 26.83 -23.18 13.41
CA ASN A 104 26.98 -24.39 12.60
C ASN A 104 26.98 -25.62 13.50
N GLU A 105 26.88 -26.79 12.90
CA GLU A 105 26.83 -28.08 13.61
C GLU A 105 28.00 -28.29 14.59
N ASN A 106 29.19 -27.75 14.29
CA ASN A 106 30.37 -27.94 15.15
C ASN A 106 30.40 -26.98 16.34
N TYR A 107 29.86 -25.76 16.20
CA TYR A 107 29.90 -24.75 17.24
C TYR A 107 28.73 -23.77 17.14
N SER A 108 27.79 -23.89 18.09
CA SER A 108 26.57 -23.09 18.14
C SER A 108 26.32 -22.53 19.56
N PRO A 109 27.12 -21.55 20.00
CA PRO A 109 26.97 -20.96 21.34
C PRO A 109 25.66 -20.19 21.45
N SER A 110 25.12 -20.07 22.67
CA SER A 110 23.89 -19.30 22.90
C SER A 110 24.07 -17.86 22.40
N GLY A 111 23.18 -17.41 21.52
CA GLY A 111 23.23 -16.08 20.91
C GLY A 111 23.96 -16.01 19.56
N CYS A 112 24.45 -17.13 19.01
CA CYS A 112 24.92 -17.14 17.63
C CYS A 112 23.79 -16.86 16.63
N ARG A 113 24.15 -16.30 15.48
CA ARG A 113 23.20 -15.98 14.42
C ARG A 113 22.97 -17.19 13.52
N CYS A 114 21.77 -17.30 12.94
CA CYS A 114 21.42 -18.41 12.06
C CYS A 114 21.39 -17.94 10.61
N ALA A 115 22.09 -18.66 9.72
CA ALA A 115 21.92 -18.53 8.27
C ALA A 115 20.95 -19.61 7.78
N GLN A 116 20.19 -19.33 6.72
CA GLN A 116 19.25 -20.29 6.13
C GLN A 116 19.98 -21.35 5.27
N GLY A 117 19.24 -22.33 4.75
CA GLY A 117 19.77 -23.38 3.88
C GLY A 117 20.63 -24.39 4.64
N GLU A 118 21.73 -24.82 4.03
CA GLU A 118 22.57 -25.91 4.54
C GLU A 118 23.16 -25.66 5.94
N TYR A 119 23.35 -24.39 6.32
CA TYR A 119 23.90 -23.99 7.61
C TYR A 119 22.98 -24.30 8.80
N LEU A 120 21.71 -24.64 8.54
CA LEU A 120 20.78 -25.10 9.57
C LEU A 120 20.95 -26.59 9.89
N THR A 121 21.63 -27.36 9.04
CA THR A 121 21.80 -28.80 9.22
C THR A 121 22.44 -29.11 10.58
N GLY A 122 21.86 -30.07 11.31
CA GLY A 122 22.34 -30.47 12.64
C GLY A 122 22.03 -29.48 13.78
N LEU A 123 21.47 -28.30 13.49
CA LEU A 123 21.10 -27.33 14.53
C LEU A 123 19.70 -27.61 15.09
N PRO A 124 19.50 -27.59 16.41
CA PRO A 124 18.17 -27.76 17.00
C PRO A 124 17.31 -26.51 16.81
N ASN A 125 15.98 -26.68 16.85
CA ASN A 125 15.03 -25.58 16.70
C ASN A 125 15.09 -24.55 17.86
N THR A 126 15.63 -24.95 19.01
CA THR A 126 15.88 -24.08 20.16
C THR A 126 17.04 -23.12 19.93
N THR A 127 17.98 -23.48 19.05
CA THR A 127 19.11 -22.62 18.67
C THR A 127 18.75 -21.77 17.47
N CYS A 128 18.22 -22.39 16.42
CA CYS A 128 17.76 -21.71 15.21
C CYS A 128 16.32 -22.10 14.93
N GLN A 129 15.40 -21.13 15.02
CA GLN A 129 13.98 -21.36 14.72
C GLN A 129 13.79 -21.89 13.29
N CYS A 130 12.69 -22.59 13.07
CA CYS A 130 12.35 -23.11 11.75
C CYS A 130 11.96 -21.95 10.83
N VAL A 131 12.53 -21.93 9.63
CA VAL A 131 12.28 -20.90 8.60
C VAL A 131 11.55 -21.51 7.41
N GLU A 132 11.18 -20.71 6.42
CA GLU A 132 10.64 -21.21 5.16
C GLU A 132 11.73 -21.94 4.37
N GLY A 133 11.38 -23.07 3.75
CA GLY A 133 12.33 -23.93 3.05
C GLY A 133 13.39 -24.57 3.96
N ASP A 134 13.15 -24.65 5.27
CA ASP A 134 14.12 -25.20 6.22
C ASP A 134 14.53 -26.62 5.86
N VAL A 135 15.83 -26.84 5.67
CA VAL A 135 16.40 -28.15 5.32
C VAL A 135 16.15 -29.22 6.41
N ARG A 136 15.78 -28.80 7.62
CA ARG A 136 15.43 -29.69 8.74
C ARG A 136 13.94 -30.08 8.76
N ALA A 137 13.12 -29.57 7.85
CA ALA A 137 11.70 -29.88 7.82
C ALA A 137 11.44 -31.39 7.67
N GLY A 138 10.52 -31.93 8.48
CA GLY A 138 10.16 -33.36 8.46
C GLY A 138 11.18 -34.30 9.12
N THR A 139 12.29 -33.78 9.67
CA THR A 139 13.29 -34.58 10.41
C THR A 139 12.98 -34.74 11.89
N GLY A 140 11.86 -34.18 12.36
CA GLY A 140 11.49 -34.09 13.78
C GLY A 140 12.07 -32.87 14.50
N VAL A 141 12.99 -32.12 13.87
CA VAL A 141 13.48 -30.84 14.39
C VAL A 141 12.53 -29.70 14.02
N CYS A 142 12.11 -29.67 12.75
CA CYS A 142 11.12 -28.74 12.24
C CYS A 142 9.88 -29.49 11.74
N PRO A 143 8.70 -28.84 11.73
CA PRO A 143 7.51 -29.36 11.09
C PRO A 143 7.78 -29.82 9.65
N SER A 144 6.96 -30.71 9.11
CA SER A 144 7.09 -31.15 7.71
C SER A 144 6.91 -29.98 6.74
N LEU A 145 7.44 -30.12 5.52
CA LEU A 145 7.12 -29.19 4.44
C LEU A 145 5.64 -29.29 4.10
N CYS A 146 5.02 -28.15 3.84
CA CYS A 146 3.68 -28.10 3.28
C CYS A 146 3.70 -28.61 1.84
N THR A 147 2.67 -29.36 1.47
CA THR A 147 2.43 -29.80 0.09
C THR A 147 1.03 -29.36 -0.34
N ILE A 148 0.77 -29.38 -1.65
CA ILE A 148 -0.58 -29.08 -2.17
C ILE A 148 -1.67 -30.00 -1.61
N SER A 149 -1.33 -31.23 -1.22
CA SER A 149 -2.25 -32.21 -0.63
C SER A 149 -2.32 -32.15 0.90
N GLU A 150 -1.23 -31.74 1.57
CA GLU A 150 -1.10 -31.75 3.03
C GLU A 150 -0.42 -30.47 3.51
N HIS A 151 -1.20 -29.53 4.06
CA HIS A 151 -0.72 -28.24 4.54
C HIS A 151 -1.35 -27.87 5.90
N PRO A 152 -1.00 -28.58 7.00
CA PRO A 152 -1.46 -28.21 8.33
C PRO A 152 -0.91 -26.83 8.74
N GLN A 153 -1.51 -26.18 9.74
CA GLN A 153 -1.13 -24.81 10.09
C GLN A 153 0.32 -24.68 10.57
N ASP A 154 0.90 -25.75 11.12
CA ASP A 154 2.28 -25.80 11.63
C ASP A 154 3.34 -26.20 10.59
N CYS A 155 2.98 -26.68 9.40
CA CYS A 155 3.99 -27.06 8.38
C CYS A 155 4.84 -25.87 7.91
N THR A 156 6.05 -26.14 7.42
CA THR A 156 6.95 -25.13 6.85
C THR A 156 6.65 -24.93 5.36
N CYS A 157 6.55 -23.68 4.90
CA CYS A 157 6.32 -23.42 3.47
C CYS A 157 7.58 -23.66 2.63
N PRO A 158 7.45 -24.30 1.45
CA PRO A 158 8.57 -24.47 0.52
C PRO A 158 8.93 -23.15 -0.16
N ILE A 159 10.21 -22.96 -0.47
CA ILE A 159 10.70 -21.76 -1.18
C ILE A 159 10.83 -21.97 -2.69
N ASP A 160 11.09 -23.21 -3.14
CA ASP A 160 11.37 -23.56 -4.54
C ASP A 160 10.52 -24.76 -5.02
N ASP A 161 9.21 -24.71 -4.79
CA ASP A 161 8.25 -25.71 -5.30
C ASP A 161 7.40 -25.11 -6.43
N GLU A 162 7.47 -25.70 -7.63
CA GLU A 162 6.74 -25.24 -8.82
C GLU A 162 5.23 -25.57 -8.78
N GLN A 163 4.82 -26.59 -8.03
CA GLN A 163 3.43 -27.01 -7.93
C GLN A 163 2.70 -26.30 -6.79
N PHE A 164 3.43 -25.92 -5.74
CA PHE A 164 2.89 -25.24 -4.58
C PHE A 164 3.84 -24.11 -4.16
N SER A 165 3.69 -22.96 -4.82
CA SER A 165 4.58 -21.82 -4.63
C SER A 165 4.59 -21.34 -3.18
N LEU A 166 5.66 -20.64 -2.80
CA LEU A 166 5.77 -20.04 -1.47
C LEU A 166 4.56 -19.17 -1.13
N GLU A 167 4.09 -18.36 -2.08
CA GLU A 167 2.94 -17.47 -1.91
C GLU A 167 1.64 -18.25 -1.76
N GLN A 168 1.46 -19.30 -2.55
CA GLN A 168 0.30 -20.20 -2.42
C GLN A 168 0.30 -20.87 -1.05
N CYS A 169 1.46 -21.35 -0.60
CA CYS A 169 1.60 -21.93 0.73
C CYS A 169 1.29 -20.92 1.84
N ARG A 170 1.89 -19.74 1.79
CA ARG A 170 1.67 -18.66 2.77
C ARG A 170 0.18 -18.34 2.88
N ALA A 171 -0.54 -18.24 1.77
CA ALA A 171 -1.98 -17.96 1.77
C ALA A 171 -2.82 -19.01 2.54
N THR A 172 -2.37 -20.27 2.62
CA THR A 172 -3.04 -21.31 3.41
C THR A 172 -2.83 -21.19 4.91
N LYS A 173 -1.84 -20.39 5.33
CA LYS A 173 -1.52 -20.16 6.74
C LYS A 173 -2.44 -19.10 7.32
N THR A 174 -2.84 -19.32 8.58
CA THR A 174 -3.60 -18.33 9.35
C THR A 174 -2.64 -17.32 9.96
N CYS A 175 -2.96 -16.04 9.85
CA CYS A 175 -2.19 -14.98 10.48
C CYS A 175 -2.24 -15.06 12.01
N THR A 176 -1.08 -15.00 12.65
CA THR A 176 -0.93 -15.02 14.11
C THR A 176 -0.44 -13.70 14.70
N SER A 177 0.11 -12.81 13.87
CA SER A 177 0.44 -11.43 14.26
C SER A 177 0.41 -10.48 13.06
N GLY A 178 0.55 -9.17 13.33
CA GLY A 178 0.47 -8.10 12.32
C GLY A 178 -0.93 -7.49 12.24
N ASN A 179 -1.04 -6.23 11.85
CA ASN A 179 -2.31 -5.47 11.77
C ASN A 179 -2.59 -4.94 10.35
N SER A 180 -1.75 -5.25 9.38
CA SER A 180 -1.84 -4.80 8.00
C SER A 180 -1.23 -5.86 7.07
N PRO A 181 -1.66 -5.96 5.80
CA PRO A 181 -1.12 -6.94 4.84
C PRO A 181 0.41 -7.00 4.75
N GLN A 182 1.08 -5.86 4.95
CA GLN A 182 2.55 -5.76 4.88
C GLN A 182 3.28 -6.31 6.12
N ASN A 183 2.58 -6.51 7.23
CA ASN A 183 3.19 -7.01 8.48
C ASN A 183 2.46 -8.22 9.07
N TYR A 184 1.48 -8.77 8.35
CA TYR A 184 0.90 -10.06 8.69
C TYR A 184 1.99 -11.13 8.79
N ARG A 185 1.88 -11.99 9.81
CA ARG A 185 2.82 -13.08 10.03
C ARG A 185 2.07 -14.40 10.15
N PRO A 186 2.48 -15.45 9.40
CA PRO A 186 3.50 -15.44 8.34
C PRO A 186 3.18 -14.44 7.21
N LEU A 187 4.17 -13.85 6.52
CA LEU A 187 3.84 -12.87 5.47
C LEU A 187 2.99 -13.54 4.38
N GLY A 188 1.95 -12.85 3.89
CA GLY A 188 1.04 -13.41 2.89
C GLY A 188 0.05 -14.45 3.45
N CYS A 189 -0.07 -14.59 4.77
CA CYS A 189 -1.11 -15.41 5.41
C CYS A 189 -2.53 -14.89 5.13
N SER A 190 -3.50 -15.77 5.30
CA SER A 190 -4.91 -15.45 5.31
C SER A 190 -5.39 -15.07 6.72
N LEU A 191 -6.29 -14.09 6.78
CA LEU A 191 -6.90 -13.67 8.04
C LEU A 191 -7.86 -14.75 8.55
N GLY A 192 -7.67 -15.18 9.81
CA GLY A 192 -8.67 -15.98 10.51
C GLY A 192 -9.79 -15.12 11.09
N GLN A 193 -10.87 -15.75 11.58
CA GLN A 193 -11.94 -15.04 12.30
C GLN A 193 -11.43 -14.47 13.64
N CYS A 194 -11.91 -13.29 14.01
CA CYS A 194 -11.60 -12.70 15.32
C CYS A 194 -12.20 -13.55 16.45
N THR A 195 -11.40 -13.84 17.48
CA THR A 195 -11.81 -14.64 18.65
C THR A 195 -11.84 -13.86 19.95
N ALA A 196 -11.37 -12.61 19.94
CA ALA A 196 -11.35 -11.73 21.10
C ALA A 196 -11.57 -10.25 20.71
N VAL A 197 -12.11 -9.46 21.64
CA VAL A 197 -12.42 -8.03 21.44
C VAL A 197 -11.16 -7.16 21.49
N ASP A 198 -10.12 -7.63 22.18
CA ASP A 198 -8.82 -6.98 22.36
C ASP A 198 -7.72 -7.62 21.50
N GLN A 199 -8.10 -8.41 20.50
CA GLN A 199 -7.18 -9.02 19.56
C GLN A 199 -6.38 -7.94 18.82
N ASN A 200 -5.06 -8.03 18.91
CA ASN A 200 -4.13 -7.00 18.43
C ASN A 200 -3.48 -7.34 17.08
N TYR A 201 -3.97 -8.39 16.42
CA TYR A 201 -3.55 -8.82 15.10
C TYR A 201 -4.75 -8.92 14.14
N GLY A 202 -4.48 -8.81 12.85
CA GLY A 202 -5.47 -8.80 11.79
C GLY A 202 -6.34 -10.04 11.84
N CYS A 203 -7.64 -9.83 11.74
CA CYS A 203 -8.64 -10.89 11.75
C CYS A 203 -9.91 -10.43 11.03
N ILE A 204 -10.74 -11.39 10.63
CA ILE A 204 -12.04 -11.15 10.01
C ILE A 204 -13.07 -10.88 11.11
N CYS A 205 -13.75 -9.74 11.04
CA CYS A 205 -14.76 -9.35 12.02
C CYS A 205 -15.87 -10.41 12.11
N THR A 206 -16.32 -10.72 13.33
CA THR A 206 -17.48 -11.58 13.58
C THR A 206 -18.56 -10.82 14.34
N SER A 207 -19.78 -11.34 14.40
CA SER A 207 -20.88 -10.74 15.18
C SER A 207 -20.58 -10.62 16.67
N THR A 208 -19.62 -11.40 17.18
CA THR A 208 -19.22 -11.41 18.60
C THR A 208 -17.92 -10.63 18.83
N PHE A 209 -16.99 -10.66 17.88
CA PHE A 209 -15.66 -10.07 18.03
C PHE A 209 -15.33 -9.19 16.82
N HIS A 210 -15.31 -7.88 17.05
CA HIS A 210 -15.03 -6.86 16.04
C HIS A 210 -14.14 -5.74 16.61
N PRO A 211 -12.84 -6.01 16.88
CA PRO A 211 -11.91 -4.98 17.31
C PRO A 211 -11.79 -3.88 16.23
N PRO A 212 -11.40 -2.63 16.58
CA PRO A 212 -11.30 -1.52 15.62
C PRO A 212 -10.40 -1.78 14.40
N ILE A 213 -9.52 -2.78 14.47
CA ILE A 213 -8.56 -3.15 13.42
C ILE A 213 -8.97 -4.40 12.63
N CYS A 214 -10.17 -4.96 12.86
CA CYS A 214 -10.63 -6.12 12.12
C CYS A 214 -10.98 -5.75 10.66
N THR A 215 -10.81 -6.72 9.77
CA THR A 215 -11.19 -6.62 8.37
C THR A 215 -12.59 -7.20 8.18
N CYS A 216 -13.44 -6.50 7.44
CA CYS A 216 -14.80 -6.96 7.20
C CYS A 216 -14.84 -8.18 6.28
N PRO A 217 -15.74 -9.15 6.53
CA PRO A 217 -15.96 -10.26 5.62
C PRO A 217 -16.35 -9.78 4.22
N THR A 218 -15.85 -10.44 3.19
CA THR A 218 -16.26 -10.21 1.79
C THR A 218 -17.44 -11.09 1.38
N VAL A 219 -17.72 -12.15 2.13
CA VAL A 219 -18.87 -13.03 1.91
C VAL A 219 -20.13 -12.35 2.43
N LEU A 220 -21.10 -12.11 1.55
CA LEU A 220 -22.34 -11.37 1.87
C LEU A 220 -23.14 -11.98 3.02
N GLU A 221 -23.12 -13.30 3.16
CA GLU A 221 -23.83 -14.02 4.23
C GLU A 221 -23.23 -13.74 5.60
N GLU A 222 -21.90 -13.68 5.71
CA GLU A 222 -21.19 -13.33 6.94
C GLU A 222 -21.31 -11.84 7.26
N LEU A 223 -21.44 -11.00 6.24
CA LEU A 223 -21.64 -9.56 6.41
C LEU A 223 -23.03 -9.21 6.94
N GLN A 224 -24.07 -10.01 6.61
CA GLN A 224 -25.45 -9.75 7.02
C GLN A 224 -25.67 -9.69 8.54
N VAL A 225 -24.81 -10.37 9.32
CA VAL A 225 -24.90 -10.41 10.79
C VAL A 225 -24.12 -9.29 11.48
N LEU A 226 -23.43 -8.45 10.71
CA LEU A 226 -22.64 -7.32 11.22
C LEU A 226 -23.40 -6.00 11.07
N ASP A 227 -23.27 -5.11 12.06
CA ASP A 227 -23.83 -3.76 12.00
C ASP A 227 -23.11 -2.91 10.94
N ILE A 228 -23.84 -2.00 10.29
CA ILE A 228 -23.27 -1.06 9.31
C ILE A 228 -22.25 -0.10 9.93
N ALA A 229 -22.33 0.16 11.23
CA ALA A 229 -21.36 0.95 11.98
C ALA A 229 -20.04 0.20 12.22
N VAL A 230 -20.08 -1.14 12.20
CA VAL A 230 -18.89 -1.99 12.32
C VAL A 230 -18.27 -2.23 10.94
N CYS A 231 -19.09 -2.64 9.98
CA CYS A 231 -18.65 -2.92 8.62
C CYS A 231 -19.45 -2.10 7.61
N PRO A 232 -18.80 -1.23 6.80
CA PRO A 232 -19.49 -0.40 5.84
C PRO A 232 -20.20 -1.26 4.79
N CYS A 233 -21.25 -0.71 4.19
CA CYS A 233 -21.99 -1.38 3.14
C CYS A 233 -21.13 -1.60 1.91
N VAL A 234 -21.19 -2.81 1.36
CA VAL A 234 -20.47 -3.19 0.14
C VAL A 234 -21.43 -3.40 -1.03
N GLU A 235 -20.88 -3.69 -2.20
CA GLU A 235 -21.68 -4.02 -3.38
C GLU A 235 -22.58 -5.24 -3.12
N LYS A 236 -23.85 -5.16 -3.52
CA LYS A 236 -24.90 -6.18 -3.30
C LYS A 236 -25.21 -6.47 -1.83
N ASP A 237 -24.78 -5.61 -0.91
CA ASP A 237 -25.18 -5.69 0.49
C ASP A 237 -26.69 -5.49 0.63
N LYS A 238 -27.35 -6.44 1.29
CA LYS A 238 -28.80 -6.48 1.47
C LYS A 238 -29.23 -6.08 2.89
N ARG A 239 -28.30 -5.64 3.74
CA ARG A 239 -28.66 -5.15 5.09
C ARG A 239 -29.60 -3.95 4.95
N ASN A 240 -30.71 -3.97 5.69
CA ASN A 240 -31.80 -2.98 5.56
C ASN A 240 -31.38 -1.52 5.80
N LEU A 241 -30.25 -1.30 6.47
CA LEU A 241 -29.72 0.03 6.75
C LEU A 241 -28.74 0.54 5.68
N CYS A 242 -28.44 -0.28 4.67
CA CYS A 242 -27.59 0.14 3.58
C CYS A 242 -28.29 1.12 2.63
N PRO A 243 -27.55 2.10 2.07
CA PRO A 243 -28.10 3.03 1.11
C PRO A 243 -28.69 2.31 -0.11
N ALA A 244 -29.69 2.93 -0.74
CA ALA A 244 -30.24 2.42 -1.99
C ALA A 244 -29.15 2.36 -3.09
N ASN A 245 -29.37 1.51 -4.09
CA ASN A 245 -28.51 1.48 -5.26
C ASN A 245 -28.51 2.86 -5.94
N CYS A 246 -27.34 3.22 -6.45
CA CYS A 246 -27.23 4.38 -7.33
C CYS A 246 -28.08 4.19 -8.58
N THR A 247 -28.42 5.31 -9.20
CA THR A 247 -29.11 5.41 -10.49
C THR A 247 -28.34 6.40 -11.35
N SER A 248 -28.68 6.50 -12.64
CA SER A 248 -28.15 7.54 -13.54
C SER A 248 -28.28 8.97 -13.01
N SER A 249 -29.23 9.22 -12.10
CA SER A 249 -29.50 10.55 -11.55
C SER A 249 -28.69 10.91 -10.30
N ASN A 250 -28.16 9.92 -9.56
CA ASN A 250 -27.51 10.15 -8.26
C ASN A 250 -26.21 9.36 -8.08
N TYR A 251 -25.68 8.67 -9.09
CA TYR A 251 -24.43 7.88 -8.97
C TYR A 251 -23.21 8.69 -8.51
N GLN A 252 -23.24 10.02 -8.67
CA GLN A 252 -22.20 10.95 -8.23
C GLN A 252 -22.27 11.32 -6.74
N THR A 253 -23.37 10.98 -6.04
CA THR A 253 -23.49 11.26 -4.59
C THR A 253 -22.81 10.16 -3.78
N ASN A 254 -22.41 10.43 -2.54
CA ASN A 254 -21.85 9.38 -1.68
C ASN A 254 -22.93 8.51 -1.00
N ASP A 255 -24.20 8.92 -1.03
CA ASP A 255 -25.31 8.27 -0.32
C ASP A 255 -26.01 7.16 -1.13
N CYS A 256 -25.27 6.44 -1.98
CA CYS A 256 -25.81 5.30 -2.73
C CYS A 256 -24.74 4.25 -3.04
N LEU A 257 -25.17 3.00 -3.24
CA LEU A 257 -24.29 1.87 -3.54
C LEU A 257 -24.13 1.63 -5.05
N CYS A 258 -22.89 1.45 -5.51
CA CYS A 258 -22.62 1.00 -6.88
C CYS A 258 -22.78 -0.52 -6.96
N ASN A 259 -23.57 -1.00 -7.91
CA ASN A 259 -23.88 -2.40 -8.08
C ASN A 259 -23.78 -2.79 -9.56
N SER A 260 -23.08 -3.89 -9.84
CA SER A 260 -22.86 -4.43 -11.18
C SER A 260 -24.14 -4.83 -11.90
N ASP A 261 -25.20 -5.11 -11.15
CA ASP A 261 -26.45 -5.61 -11.70
C ASP A 261 -27.32 -4.47 -12.28
N ASP A 262 -26.94 -3.21 -12.08
CA ASP A 262 -27.66 -2.04 -12.57
C ASP A 262 -27.07 -1.52 -13.89
N GLN A 263 -27.87 -1.56 -14.96
CA GLN A 263 -27.48 -1.06 -16.30
C GLN A 263 -27.73 0.44 -16.47
N SER A 264 -28.28 1.14 -15.46
CA SER A 264 -28.64 2.55 -15.59
C SER A 264 -27.45 3.50 -15.57
N TYR A 265 -26.26 3.06 -15.17
CA TYR A 265 -25.03 3.85 -15.16
C TYR A 265 -23.81 2.97 -15.45
N ASP A 266 -22.69 3.61 -15.78
CA ASP A 266 -21.42 2.90 -15.90
C ASP A 266 -20.86 2.60 -14.51
N LEU A 267 -20.70 1.30 -14.20
CA LEU A 267 -20.24 0.82 -12.89
C LEU A 267 -18.88 1.40 -12.49
N GLN A 268 -17.94 1.51 -13.43
CA GLN A 268 -16.59 2.03 -13.18
C GLN A 268 -16.64 3.53 -12.88
N VAL A 269 -17.49 4.26 -13.58
CA VAL A 269 -17.73 5.69 -13.32
C VAL A 269 -18.37 5.87 -11.94
N CYS A 270 -19.35 5.04 -11.56
CA CYS A 270 -19.95 5.09 -10.24
C CYS A 270 -18.93 4.83 -9.14
N ARG A 271 -18.15 3.76 -9.25
CA ARG A 271 -17.13 3.38 -8.25
C ARG A 271 -16.13 4.51 -8.05
N LYS A 272 -15.58 5.07 -9.13
CA LYS A 272 -14.65 6.21 -9.07
C LYS A 272 -15.27 7.48 -8.46
N ALA A 273 -16.56 7.69 -8.62
CA ALA A 273 -17.24 8.84 -8.02
C ALA A 273 -17.39 8.71 -6.49
N LYS A 274 -17.18 7.51 -5.91
CA LYS A 274 -17.29 7.30 -4.45
C LYS A 274 -16.01 7.67 -3.73
N ILE A 275 -16.17 8.30 -2.57
CA ILE A 275 -15.06 8.53 -1.64
C ILE A 275 -14.73 7.25 -0.89
N CYS A 276 -13.44 6.92 -0.80
CA CYS A 276 -12.97 5.79 -0.01
C CYS A 276 -13.14 6.03 1.50
N THR A 277 -13.76 5.07 2.20
CA THR A 277 -13.83 5.01 3.67
C THR A 277 -12.58 4.37 4.28
N SER A 278 -11.93 3.47 3.54
CA SER A 278 -10.64 2.86 3.88
C SER A 278 -9.92 2.46 2.57
N GLN A 279 -8.81 1.71 2.65
CA GLN A 279 -8.01 1.37 1.46
C GLN A 279 -8.87 0.61 0.42
N ASN A 280 -9.29 1.34 -0.62
CA ASN A 280 -10.12 0.83 -1.71
C ASN A 280 -11.51 0.31 -1.28
N ILE A 281 -12.15 0.95 -0.29
CA ILE A 281 -13.53 0.62 0.12
C ILE A 281 -14.45 1.84 -0.05
N PRO A 282 -15.45 1.81 -0.94
CA PRO A 282 -15.84 0.68 -1.81
C PRO A 282 -14.81 0.39 -2.92
N GLU A 283 -14.80 -0.82 -3.47
CA GLU A 283 -13.84 -1.21 -4.51
C GLU A 283 -13.86 -0.24 -5.70
N GLY A 284 -12.71 0.32 -6.07
CA GLY A 284 -12.56 1.29 -7.15
C GLY A 284 -12.90 2.73 -6.77
N CYS A 285 -13.06 3.04 -5.47
CA CYS A 285 -13.28 4.39 -4.97
C CYS A 285 -12.07 5.31 -5.18
N THR A 286 -12.34 6.62 -5.10
CA THR A 286 -11.30 7.64 -5.11
C THR A 286 -11.00 8.09 -3.67
N PRO A 287 -9.73 8.05 -3.22
CA PRO A 287 -9.36 8.43 -1.85
C PRO A 287 -9.50 9.93 -1.60
N ASN A 288 -9.61 10.33 -0.33
CA ASN A 288 -9.49 11.73 0.03
C ASN A 288 -8.05 12.22 -0.15
N CYS A 289 -7.90 13.43 -0.68
CA CYS A 289 -6.58 14.06 -0.83
C CYS A 289 -5.91 14.23 0.54
N GLN A 290 -4.65 13.80 0.65
CA GLN A 290 -3.82 14.08 1.81
C GLN A 290 -3.28 15.52 1.77
N ALA A 291 -2.74 16.01 2.89
CA ALA A 291 -2.18 17.36 2.95
C ALA A 291 -1.07 17.57 1.90
N GLY A 292 -1.31 18.47 0.94
CA GLY A 292 -0.39 18.75 -0.17
C GLY A 292 -0.72 18.01 -1.47
N GLU A 293 -1.70 17.12 -1.47
CA GLU A 293 -2.27 16.51 -2.69
C GLU A 293 -3.41 17.37 -3.25
N PHE A 294 -3.54 17.38 -4.57
CA PHE A 294 -4.57 18.15 -5.27
C PHE A 294 -5.22 17.28 -6.34
N PRO A 295 -6.57 17.31 -6.49
CA PRO A 295 -7.28 16.51 -7.49
C PRO A 295 -6.82 16.72 -8.95
N GLU A 296 -6.19 17.86 -9.21
CA GLU A 296 -5.65 18.24 -10.53
C GLU A 296 -4.39 17.44 -10.93
N THR A 297 -3.68 16.89 -9.94
CA THR A 297 -2.39 16.19 -10.14
C THR A 297 -2.35 14.81 -9.47
N HIS A 298 -3.29 14.54 -8.55
CA HIS A 298 -3.39 13.31 -7.79
C HIS A 298 -4.80 12.74 -7.96
N ASN A 299 -4.92 11.41 -8.06
CA ASN A 299 -6.21 10.74 -8.19
C ASN A 299 -6.91 10.67 -6.82
N CYS A 300 -7.38 11.82 -6.34
CA CYS A 300 -8.01 12.00 -5.03
C CYS A 300 -9.16 13.02 -5.11
N VAL A 301 -10.07 13.00 -4.13
CA VAL A 301 -11.17 13.99 -3.98
C VAL A 301 -10.95 14.82 -2.71
N CYS A 302 -11.29 16.10 -2.75
CA CYS A 302 -11.28 16.92 -1.53
C CYS A 302 -12.46 16.54 -0.64
N ALA A 303 -12.26 16.44 0.68
CA ALA A 303 -13.36 16.18 1.59
C ALA A 303 -14.33 17.38 1.59
N GLY A 304 -15.62 17.17 1.83
CA GLY A 304 -16.63 18.26 1.85
C GLY A 304 -16.32 19.38 2.87
N SER A 305 -15.45 19.12 3.86
CA SER A 305 -14.92 20.10 4.81
C SER A 305 -13.81 20.99 4.26
N ASP A 306 -13.16 20.60 3.15
CA ASP A 306 -12.00 21.30 2.57
C ASP A 306 -12.40 22.39 1.57
N LEU A 307 -13.71 22.61 1.35
CA LEU A 307 -14.23 23.70 0.52
C LEU A 307 -13.90 25.11 1.07
N ALA A 308 -13.20 25.22 2.21
CA ALA A 308 -12.77 26.48 2.78
C ALA A 308 -11.58 27.14 2.04
N VAL A 309 -10.84 26.43 1.18
CA VAL A 309 -9.66 27.00 0.51
C VAL A 309 -9.59 26.61 -0.96
N MET A 310 -10.41 27.24 -1.80
CA MET A 310 -10.19 27.22 -3.24
C MET A 310 -9.25 28.39 -3.62
N LYS A 311 -8.06 28.06 -4.11
CA LYS A 311 -7.03 29.03 -4.52
C LYS A 311 -7.38 29.55 -5.92
N LEU A 312 -7.58 30.85 -6.08
CA LEU A 312 -7.80 31.50 -7.37
C LEU A 312 -6.51 31.41 -8.21
N VAL A 313 -6.45 30.52 -9.21
CA VAL A 313 -5.34 30.50 -10.19
C VAL A 313 -5.76 31.33 -11.41
N VAL A 314 -5.23 32.55 -11.51
CA VAL A 314 -5.43 33.42 -12.67
C VAL A 314 -4.29 33.17 -13.66
N HIS A 315 -4.58 32.56 -14.81
CA HIS A 315 -3.64 32.51 -15.93
C HIS A 315 -3.73 33.80 -16.75
N LEU A 316 -2.62 34.55 -16.80
CA LEU A 316 -2.43 35.72 -17.64
C LEU A 316 -1.73 35.29 -18.93
N HIS A 317 -2.38 35.48 -20.07
CA HIS A 317 -1.75 35.39 -21.39
C HIS A 317 -1.85 36.76 -22.05
N ASN A 318 -0.72 37.39 -22.42
CA ASN A 318 -0.65 38.75 -22.97
C ASN A 318 -1.45 39.81 -22.17
N ASN A 319 -1.25 39.87 -20.86
CA ASN A 319 -1.84 40.88 -19.97
C ASN A 319 -3.38 40.97 -19.99
N ARG A 320 -4.07 39.89 -20.37
CA ARG A 320 -5.51 39.71 -20.15
C ARG A 320 -5.77 38.46 -19.32
N ILE A 321 -6.74 38.54 -18.41
CA ILE A 321 -7.27 37.39 -17.66
C ILE A 321 -8.08 36.55 -18.65
N VAL A 322 -7.68 35.30 -18.88
CA VAL A 322 -8.35 34.45 -19.88
C VAL A 322 -9.34 33.47 -19.26
N PHE A 323 -9.21 33.08 -17.98
CA PHE A 323 -10.21 32.26 -17.28
C PHE A 323 -10.29 32.57 -15.79
N ALA A 324 -11.51 32.73 -15.27
CA ALA A 324 -11.83 32.73 -13.85
C ALA A 324 -13.07 31.85 -13.64
N PHE A 325 -12.95 30.75 -12.90
CA PHE A 325 -14.10 29.95 -12.49
C PHE A 325 -14.70 30.57 -11.21
N LEU A 326 -16.00 30.90 -11.27
CA LEU A 326 -16.82 31.31 -10.13
C LEU A 326 -17.60 30.09 -9.64
N VAL A 327 -17.45 29.72 -8.37
CA VAL A 327 -18.34 28.76 -7.69
C VAL A 327 -19.11 29.50 -6.60
N LEU A 328 -20.43 29.53 -6.72
CA LEU A 328 -21.35 30.14 -5.77
C LEU A 328 -21.45 29.28 -4.50
N ILE A 329 -21.18 29.87 -3.34
CA ILE A 329 -21.38 29.24 -2.03
C ILE A 329 -22.81 29.54 -1.56
N LYS A 330 -23.57 28.49 -1.23
CA LYS A 330 -24.86 28.60 -0.53
C LYS A 330 -24.57 28.73 0.97
N VAL A 331 -24.75 29.92 1.53
CA VAL A 331 -24.59 30.17 2.97
C VAL A 331 -25.93 29.95 3.68
N ASP A 332 -25.95 29.05 4.68
CA ASP A 332 -27.14 28.72 5.47
C ASP A 332 -27.59 29.85 6.41
N VAL A 333 -28.92 30.01 6.53
CA VAL A 333 -29.62 31.24 6.99
C VAL A 333 -30.16 31.20 8.45
N PRO A 334 -29.38 30.92 9.53
CA PRO A 334 -29.89 31.22 10.88
C PRO A 334 -29.04 32.14 11.76
N VAL A 335 -27.96 32.76 11.27
CA VAL A 335 -27.12 33.66 12.11
C VAL A 335 -27.38 35.16 11.89
N LEU A 336 -28.15 35.54 10.87
CA LEU A 336 -28.32 36.94 10.46
C LEU A 336 -29.43 37.73 11.19
N LYS A 337 -30.02 37.20 12.27
CA LYS A 337 -31.21 37.82 12.86
C LYS A 337 -30.96 38.88 13.94
N ASN A 338 -29.73 39.31 14.23
CA ASN A 338 -29.54 40.15 15.42
C ASN A 338 -28.48 41.26 15.41
N LEU A 339 -28.08 41.81 14.25
CA LEU A 339 -27.16 42.97 14.26
C LEU A 339 -27.56 44.02 13.21
N THR A 340 -27.69 45.26 13.67
CA THR A 340 -28.23 46.41 12.96
C THR A 340 -27.35 46.90 11.79
N HIS A 341 -28.04 47.39 10.76
CA HIS A 341 -27.68 47.32 9.33
C HIS A 341 -26.61 48.30 8.79
N ASN A 342 -25.88 49.09 9.60
CA ASN A 342 -25.04 50.16 9.03
C ASN A 342 -23.54 50.16 9.39
N HIS A 343 -23.07 49.27 10.27
CA HIS A 343 -21.64 49.23 10.63
C HIS A 343 -20.83 48.09 9.97
N VAL A 344 -21.49 47.15 9.28
CA VAL A 344 -20.82 46.01 8.64
C VAL A 344 -20.28 46.34 7.25
N HIS A 345 -20.97 47.19 6.48
CA HIS A 345 -20.56 47.59 5.12
C HIS A 345 -19.18 48.25 5.08
N VAL A 346 -18.82 49.03 6.11
CA VAL A 346 -17.53 49.74 6.18
C VAL A 346 -16.40 48.83 6.66
N ARG A 347 -16.69 47.78 7.44
CA ARG A 347 -15.65 46.86 7.96
C ARG A 347 -15.29 45.74 6.98
N ILE A 348 -16.25 45.18 6.25
CA ILE A 348 -15.98 44.14 5.23
C ILE A 348 -15.24 44.75 4.03
N SER A 349 -15.65 45.96 3.60
CA SER A 349 -14.97 46.69 2.52
C SER A 349 -13.51 47.01 2.84
N LYS A 350 -13.21 47.39 4.11
CA LYS A 350 -11.84 47.64 4.60
C LYS A 350 -10.99 46.38 4.77
N MET A 351 -11.59 45.24 5.15
CA MET A 351 -10.85 43.97 5.25
C MET A 351 -10.47 43.42 3.87
N LEU A 352 -11.37 43.47 2.88
CA LEU A 352 -11.05 43.02 1.53
C LEU A 352 -10.01 43.92 0.84
N THR A 353 -10.06 45.24 1.04
CA THR A 353 -9.02 46.14 0.50
C THR A 353 -7.65 45.91 1.16
N TYR A 354 -7.60 45.67 2.47
CA TYR A 354 -6.33 45.40 3.16
C TYR A 354 -5.67 44.09 2.69
N GLN A 355 -6.46 43.04 2.46
CA GLN A 355 -5.96 41.76 1.97
C GLN A 355 -5.52 41.84 0.50
N LEU A 356 -6.26 42.54 -0.37
CA LEU A 356 -5.82 42.75 -1.76
C LEU A 356 -4.56 43.62 -1.86
N THR A 357 -4.39 44.63 -1.00
CA THR A 357 -3.22 45.52 -1.05
C THR A 357 -1.94 44.79 -0.59
N ASN A 358 -2.04 43.90 0.39
CA ASN A 358 -0.90 43.12 0.88
C ASN A 358 -0.45 42.03 -0.11
N VAL A 359 -1.38 41.42 -0.85
CA VAL A 359 -1.04 40.45 -1.91
C VAL A 359 -0.37 41.16 -3.10
N MET A 360 -0.75 42.41 -3.39
CA MET A 360 -0.21 43.20 -4.50
C MET A 360 1.14 43.86 -4.18
N HIS A 361 1.52 44.03 -2.91
CA HIS A 361 2.80 44.63 -2.53
C HIS A 361 4.02 43.71 -2.66
N GLN A 362 3.82 42.39 -2.84
CA GLN A 362 4.90 41.40 -2.98
C GLN A 362 5.39 41.17 -4.42
N LYS A 363 4.79 41.79 -5.44
CA LYS A 363 5.28 41.73 -6.84
C LYS A 363 5.61 43.13 -7.35
N SER A 364 6.91 43.37 -7.51
CA SER A 364 7.49 44.56 -8.11
C SER A 364 7.12 44.65 -9.60
N ALA A 365 5.95 45.17 -9.95
CA ALA A 365 5.65 45.62 -11.31
C ALA A 365 4.50 46.65 -11.34
N LEU A 366 4.89 47.91 -11.51
CA LEU A 366 4.17 49.01 -12.17
C LEU A 366 2.69 49.28 -11.83
N HIS A 367 2.46 50.32 -11.04
CA HIS A 367 2.01 51.64 -11.53
C HIS A 367 1.04 51.69 -12.75
N LEU A 368 -0.05 50.91 -12.83
CA LEU A 368 -1.06 51.13 -13.90
C LEU A 368 -2.47 50.52 -13.68
N ILE A 369 -2.90 50.27 -12.44
CA ILE A 369 -4.29 49.86 -12.14
C ILE A 369 -4.96 50.98 -11.34
N GLY A 370 -5.97 51.62 -11.93
CA GLY A 370 -6.72 52.70 -11.29
C GLY A 370 -7.73 52.16 -10.28
N LEU A 371 -7.99 52.92 -9.20
CA LEU A 371 -8.93 52.55 -8.13
C LEU A 371 -10.36 52.18 -8.62
N GLN A 372 -10.73 52.61 -9.83
CA GLN A 372 -12.05 52.37 -10.42
C GLN A 372 -12.26 50.90 -10.84
N ASP A 373 -11.21 50.18 -11.25
CA ASP A 373 -11.31 48.78 -11.69
C ASP A 373 -11.54 47.83 -10.50
N VAL A 374 -11.04 48.20 -9.31
CA VAL A 374 -11.22 47.43 -8.07
C VAL A 374 -12.66 47.53 -7.55
N GLN A 375 -13.33 48.67 -7.78
CA GLN A 375 -14.73 48.87 -7.37
C GLN A 375 -15.73 48.03 -8.18
N ILE A 376 -15.45 47.80 -9.47
CA ILE A 376 -16.32 46.99 -10.34
C ILE A 376 -16.25 45.51 -9.94
N ILE A 377 -15.05 45.01 -9.61
CA ILE A 377 -14.86 43.64 -9.12
C ILE A 377 -15.57 43.43 -7.77
N ALA A 378 -15.56 44.43 -6.88
CA ALA A 378 -16.25 44.35 -5.60
C ALA A 378 -17.79 44.36 -5.73
N GLN A 379 -18.35 45.02 -6.75
CA GLN A 379 -19.80 45.02 -7.00
C GLN A 379 -20.31 43.70 -7.61
N LEU A 380 -19.51 43.01 -8.41
CA LEU A 380 -19.85 41.70 -8.99
C LEU A 380 -19.86 40.56 -7.96
N ILE A 381 -19.27 40.76 -6.78
CA ILE A 381 -19.20 39.79 -5.68
C ILE A 381 -20.47 39.84 -4.78
N LEU A 382 -21.33 40.86 -4.93
CA LEU A 382 -22.46 41.15 -4.03
C LEU A 382 -23.86 41.00 -4.66
N ILE A 383 -23.96 40.47 -5.89
CA ILE A 383 -25.21 39.99 -6.52
C ILE A 383 -25.13 38.46 -6.53
#